data_AF-A0A951JVB7-F1
#
_entry.id   AF-A0A951JVB7-F1
#
_cell.length_a   1.000
_cell.length_b   1.000
_cell.length_c   1.000
_cell.angle_alpha   90.00
_cell.angle_beta   90.00
_cell.angle_gamma   90.00
#
_symmetry.space_group_name_H-M   'P 1'
#
loop_
_entity.id
_entity.type
_entity.pdbx_description
1 polymer ?
#
loop_
_entity_poly.entity_id
_entity_poly.type
_entity_poly.pdbx_seq_one_letter_code
_entity_poly.pdbx_strand_id
1 'polypeptide(L)'
;MGVKMIKNDQQHQRAERDADELRKLLEDDALHPQQKPAIQGELTRIEADIERYAAVRMRLQQEFHVDDIGDLADVLVLARIARGVTQSELADELGVSQQQVGKDENGGYHTASLTRLSDVLDALDYDVDLTVRPADSTDVAKLWLAAEDSLGTTADERQRLRVQVVGEVRQRSSATTDSSTSGLRLRSQRADFKVDA
;
A
#
# COMPACT_ATOMS: atom_id res chain seq x y z
N MET A 1 14.87 1.42 -3.54
CA MET A 1 15.29 2.76 -3.05
C MET A 1 14.11 3.29 -2.28
N GLY A 2 14.22 3.44 -0.96
CA GLY A 2 13.12 3.99 -0.15
C GLY A 2 12.91 5.45 -0.52
N VAL A 3 11.73 5.79 -1.01
CA VAL A 3 11.34 7.18 -1.26
C VAL A 3 11.27 7.86 0.09
N LYS A 4 12.12 8.87 0.32
CA LYS A 4 12.18 9.57 1.61
C LYS A 4 11.06 10.61 1.65
N MET A 5 9.87 10.17 2.02
CA MET A 5 8.66 10.99 2.04
C MET A 5 8.68 12.07 3.15
N ILE A 6 8.06 13.22 2.86
CA ILE A 6 7.88 14.33 3.82
C ILE A 6 6.68 14.03 4.73
N LYS A 7 6.93 13.93 6.04
CA LYS A 7 5.94 13.51 7.05
C LYS A 7 5.47 14.63 7.98
N ASN A 8 6.14 15.79 7.97
CA ASN A 8 5.80 16.91 8.85
C ASN A 8 6.29 18.26 8.31
N ASP A 9 5.84 19.33 8.96
CA ASP A 9 6.18 20.72 8.59
C ASP A 9 7.69 21.00 8.63
N GLN A 10 8.43 20.43 9.59
CA GLN A 10 9.88 20.64 9.67
C GLN A 10 10.62 19.97 8.50
N GLN A 11 10.19 18.77 8.10
CA GLN A 11 10.71 18.07 6.94
C GLN A 11 10.36 18.81 5.64
N HIS A 12 9.15 19.39 5.55
CA HIS A 12 8.74 20.22 4.42
C HIS A 12 9.64 21.44 4.26
N GLN A 13 9.81 22.23 5.33
CA GLN A 13 10.69 23.42 5.31
C GLN A 13 12.15 23.08 5.01
N ARG A 14 12.60 21.87 5.39
CA ARG A 14 13.93 21.41 5.01
C ARG A 14 13.99 21.05 3.53
N ALA A 15 13.00 20.33 3.02
CA ALA A 15 12.91 19.96 1.61
C ALA A 15 12.87 21.21 0.70
N GLU A 16 12.11 22.25 1.08
CA GLU A 16 12.08 23.52 0.36
C GLU A 16 13.47 24.18 0.29
N ARG A 17 14.20 24.20 1.41
CA ARG A 17 15.57 24.73 1.45
C ARG A 17 16.52 23.91 0.59
N ASP A 18 16.45 22.58 0.70
CA ASP A 18 17.29 21.67 -0.08
C ASP A 18 17.00 21.85 -1.60
N ALA A 19 15.73 22.00 -1.99
CA ALA A 19 15.32 22.27 -3.38
C ALA A 19 15.85 23.63 -3.89
N ASP A 20 15.76 24.68 -3.07
CA ASP A 20 16.30 26.00 -3.42
C ASP A 20 17.82 26.00 -3.58
N GLU A 21 18.55 25.23 -2.75
CA GLU A 21 19.99 25.05 -2.90
C GLU A 21 20.34 24.34 -4.22
N LEU A 22 19.60 23.28 -4.58
CA LEU A 22 19.82 22.55 -5.84
C LEU A 22 19.48 23.40 -7.07
N ARG A 23 18.43 24.23 -7.01
CA ARG A 23 18.09 25.20 -8.09
C ARG A 23 19.24 26.18 -8.30
N LYS A 24 19.76 26.78 -7.23
CA LYS A 24 20.92 27.70 -7.29
C LYS A 24 22.16 27.00 -7.86
N LEU A 25 22.40 25.75 -7.48
CA LEU A 25 23.52 24.97 -8.00
C LEU A 25 23.39 24.69 -9.50
N LEU A 26 22.17 24.44 -10.00
CA LEU A 26 21.91 24.25 -11.43
C LEU A 26 22.09 25.52 -12.27
N GLU A 27 21.88 26.69 -11.65
CA GLU A 27 22.12 28.01 -12.22
C GLU A 27 23.61 28.42 -12.22
N ASP A 28 24.46 27.72 -11.47
CA ASP A 28 25.90 28.01 -11.43
C ASP A 28 26.60 27.59 -12.73
N ASP A 29 27.22 28.56 -13.41
CA ASP A 29 28.00 28.36 -14.63
C ASP A 29 29.23 27.47 -14.40
N ALA A 30 29.73 27.36 -13.16
CA ALA A 30 30.83 26.48 -12.78
C ALA A 30 30.42 24.99 -12.69
N LEU A 31 29.12 24.67 -12.73
CA LEU A 31 28.64 23.29 -12.61
C LEU A 31 28.97 22.47 -13.87
N HIS A 32 29.69 21.38 -13.70
CA HIS A 32 30.03 20.50 -14.83
C HIS A 32 28.76 19.91 -15.48
N PRO A 33 28.64 19.94 -16.82
CA PRO A 33 27.46 19.43 -17.52
C PRO A 33 27.09 17.97 -17.20
N GLN A 34 28.07 17.15 -16.84
CA GLN A 34 27.88 15.74 -16.47
C GLN A 34 27.18 15.57 -15.12
N GLN A 35 27.24 16.58 -14.23
CA GLN A 35 26.59 16.56 -12.92
C GLN A 35 25.14 17.04 -12.98
N LYS A 36 24.78 17.83 -14.00
CA LYS A 36 23.44 18.42 -14.16
C LYS A 36 22.30 17.39 -14.13
N PRO A 37 22.35 16.26 -14.87
CA PRO A 37 21.25 15.30 -14.88
C PRO A 37 20.98 14.65 -13.51
N ALA A 38 22.03 14.39 -12.73
CA ALA A 38 21.88 13.80 -11.40
C ALA A 38 21.20 14.79 -10.44
N ILE A 39 21.65 16.05 -10.45
CA ILE A 39 21.07 17.12 -9.63
C ILE A 39 19.62 17.41 -10.05
N GLN A 40 19.32 17.44 -11.35
CA GLN A 40 17.95 17.61 -11.87
C GLN A 40 17.03 16.45 -11.45
N GLY A 41 17.53 15.22 -11.49
CA GLY A 41 16.78 14.05 -11.03
C GLY A 41 16.46 14.12 -9.53
N GLU A 42 17.43 14.55 -8.73
CA GLU A 42 17.22 14.76 -7.29
C GLU A 42 16.25 15.91 -7.00
N LEU A 43 16.38 17.04 -7.69
CA LEU A 43 15.46 18.18 -7.56
C LEU A 43 14.02 17.77 -7.91
N THR A 44 13.83 17.12 -9.07
CA THR A 44 12.53 16.60 -9.50
C THR A 44 11.90 15.69 -8.44
N ARG A 45 12.71 14.82 -7.83
CA ARG A 45 12.23 13.92 -6.76
C ARG A 45 11.76 14.72 -5.53
N ILE A 46 12.55 15.68 -5.07
CA ILE A 46 12.24 16.49 -3.87
C ILE A 46 11.01 17.37 -4.14
N GLU A 47 10.91 17.99 -5.32
CA GLU A 47 9.76 18.80 -5.71
C GLU A 47 8.47 17.98 -5.74
N ALA A 48 8.50 16.75 -6.27
CA ALA A 48 7.37 15.85 -6.23
C ALA A 48 6.92 15.51 -4.79
N ASP A 49 7.87 15.35 -3.87
CA ASP A 49 7.56 15.10 -2.46
C ASP A 49 6.95 16.33 -1.76
N ILE A 50 7.44 17.54 -2.09
CA ILE A 50 6.88 18.82 -1.62
C ILE A 50 5.44 18.98 -2.13
N GLU A 51 5.22 18.81 -3.43
CA GLU A 51 3.89 18.92 -4.05
C GLU A 51 2.90 17.94 -3.44
N ARG A 52 3.32 16.68 -3.25
CA ARG A 52 2.51 15.65 -2.60
C ARG A 52 2.12 16.07 -1.18
N TYR A 53 3.09 16.53 -0.38
CA TYR A 53 2.81 16.98 0.99
C TYR A 53 1.83 18.17 1.00
N ALA A 54 2.03 19.16 0.12
CA ALA A 54 1.16 20.31 0.01
C ALA A 54 -0.27 19.91 -0.38
N ALA A 55 -0.44 19.00 -1.35
CA ALA A 55 -1.74 18.51 -1.78
C ALA A 55 -2.49 17.79 -0.64
N VAL A 56 -1.80 16.94 0.13
CA VAL A 56 -2.34 16.26 1.30
C VAL A 56 -2.73 17.26 2.38
N ARG A 57 -1.85 18.21 2.71
CA ARG A 57 -2.12 19.26 3.71
C ARG A 57 -3.31 20.13 3.33
N MET A 58 -3.44 20.46 2.04
CA MET A 58 -4.57 21.20 1.49
C MET A 58 -5.84 20.34 1.33
N ARG A 59 -5.79 19.05 1.71
CA ARG A 59 -6.89 18.09 1.62
C ARG A 59 -7.35 17.80 0.19
N LEU A 60 -6.51 18.11 -0.80
CA LEU A 60 -6.78 17.90 -2.21
C LEU A 60 -6.58 16.44 -2.62
N GLN A 61 -5.81 15.69 -1.83
CA GLN A 61 -5.62 14.26 -2.00
C GLN A 61 -6.17 13.52 -0.79
N GLN A 62 -7.18 12.68 -1.03
CA GLN A 62 -7.87 11.87 0.00
C GLN A 62 -7.70 10.37 -0.25
N GLU A 63 -7.14 9.98 -1.39
CA GLU A 63 -6.88 8.59 -1.77
C GLU A 63 -5.38 8.39 -2.00
N PHE A 64 -4.87 7.27 -1.51
CA PHE A 64 -3.44 6.94 -1.55
C PHE A 64 -3.26 5.55 -2.13
N HIS A 65 -2.45 5.44 -3.19
CA HIS A 65 -2.08 4.16 -3.79
C HIS A 65 -0.62 3.85 -3.45
N VAL A 66 -0.35 2.62 -3.00
CA VAL A 66 1.00 2.09 -2.75
C VAL A 66 1.22 0.80 -3.50
N ASP A 67 2.40 0.66 -4.10
CA ASP A 67 2.81 -0.57 -4.80
C ASP A 67 3.67 -1.49 -3.92
N ASP A 68 4.23 -0.96 -2.83
CA ASP A 68 5.05 -1.68 -1.86
C ASP A 68 4.41 -1.60 -0.47
N ILE A 69 4.33 -2.73 0.23
CA ILE A 69 3.76 -2.81 1.58
C ILE A 69 4.56 -1.98 2.59
N GLY A 70 5.86 -1.77 2.35
CA GLY A 70 6.72 -0.92 3.17
C GLY A 70 6.32 0.56 3.13
N ASP A 71 5.65 1.01 2.06
CA ASP A 71 5.20 2.40 1.90
C ASP A 71 3.86 2.65 2.61
N LEU A 72 3.16 1.60 3.08
CA LEU A 72 1.89 1.72 3.79
C LEU A 72 2.00 2.62 5.04
N ALA A 73 3.11 2.52 5.75
CA ALA A 73 3.36 3.31 6.94
C ALA A 73 3.39 4.83 6.67
N ASP A 74 3.96 5.20 5.53
CA ASP A 74 4.02 6.60 5.11
C ASP A 74 2.64 7.12 4.72
N VAL A 75 1.83 6.26 4.09
CA VAL A 75 0.42 6.56 3.77
C VAL A 75 -0.41 6.80 5.03
N LEU A 76 -0.22 6.05 6.11
CA LEU A 76 -0.94 6.31 7.37
C LEU A 76 -0.65 7.70 7.93
N VAL A 77 0.60 8.16 7.82
CA VAL A 77 0.97 9.52 8.23
C VAL A 77 0.33 10.56 7.31
N LEU A 78 0.34 10.34 5.99
CA LEU A 78 -0.32 11.24 5.04
C LEU A 78 -1.83 11.29 5.26
N ALA A 79 -2.49 10.16 5.48
CA ALA A 79 -3.92 10.07 5.80
C ALA A 79 -4.26 10.90 7.04
N ARG A 80 -3.44 10.82 8.09
CA ARG A 80 -3.59 11.67 9.28
C ARG A 80 -3.52 13.15 8.93
N ILE A 81 -2.54 13.54 8.11
CA ILE A 81 -2.35 14.94 7.70
C ILE A 81 -3.50 15.41 6.80
N ALA A 82 -4.00 14.56 5.89
CA ALA A 82 -5.16 14.84 5.04
C ALA A 82 -6.42 15.10 5.87
N ARG A 83 -6.59 14.39 6.98
CA ARG A 83 -7.70 14.63 7.93
C ARG A 83 -7.47 15.85 8.81
N GLY A 84 -6.25 16.38 8.85
CA GLY A 84 -5.85 17.45 9.74
C GLY A 84 -5.84 17.04 11.21
N VAL A 85 -5.73 15.74 11.49
CA VAL A 85 -5.65 15.18 12.84
C VAL A 85 -4.22 15.33 13.34
N THR A 86 -4.02 15.84 14.55
CA THR A 86 -2.71 15.94 15.19
C THR A 86 -2.30 14.59 15.78
N GLN A 87 -1.00 14.42 16.07
CA GLN A 87 -0.53 13.22 16.77
C GLN A 87 -1.14 13.06 18.17
N SER A 88 -1.51 14.16 18.84
CA SER A 88 -2.18 14.10 20.15
C SER A 88 -3.60 13.60 20.00
N GLU A 89 -4.36 14.13 19.06
CA GLU A 89 -5.75 13.70 18.80
C GLU A 89 -5.79 12.23 18.35
N LEU A 90 -4.86 11.80 17.48
CA LEU A 90 -4.74 10.39 17.12
C LEU A 90 -4.40 9.52 18.33
N ALA A 91 -3.54 10.00 19.23
CA ALA A 91 -3.19 9.27 20.45
C ALA A 91 -4.38 9.12 21.40
N ASP A 92 -5.18 10.18 21.53
CA ASP A 92 -6.40 10.21 22.34
C ASP A 92 -7.43 9.19 21.80
N GLU A 93 -7.66 9.18 20.49
CA GLU A 93 -8.58 8.22 19.83
C GLU A 93 -8.09 6.77 20.00
N LEU A 94 -6.78 6.56 19.91
CA LEU A 94 -6.15 5.25 20.05
C LEU A 94 -5.93 4.80 21.51
N GLY A 95 -6.23 5.64 22.50
CA GLY A 95 -6.02 5.35 23.92
C GLY A 95 -4.54 5.17 24.30
N VAL A 96 -3.61 5.82 23.60
CA VAL A 96 -2.15 5.75 23.87
C VAL A 96 -1.56 7.14 24.15
N SER A 97 -0.26 7.20 24.47
CA SER A 97 0.42 8.49 24.59
C SER A 97 0.81 9.07 23.22
N GLN A 98 0.82 10.40 23.10
CA GLN A 98 1.36 11.09 21.90
C GLN A 98 2.79 10.64 21.58
N GLN A 99 3.61 10.38 22.61
CA GLN A 99 4.98 9.90 22.41
C GLN A 99 5.01 8.52 21.74
N GLN A 100 4.03 7.65 22.03
CA GLN A 100 3.91 6.36 21.37
C GLN A 100 3.54 6.53 19.89
N VAL A 101 2.56 7.36 19.57
CA VAL A 101 2.21 7.68 18.16
C VAL A 101 3.43 8.26 17.43
N GLY A 102 4.14 9.20 18.05
CA GLY A 102 5.36 9.75 17.46
C GLY A 102 6.46 8.70 17.24
N LYS A 103 6.59 7.70 18.12
CA LYS A 103 7.52 6.56 17.90
C LYS A 103 7.04 5.66 16.76
N ASP A 104 5.76 5.36 16.69
CA ASP A 104 5.16 4.54 15.63
C ASP A 104 5.38 5.20 14.26
N GLU A 105 5.06 6.49 14.11
CA GLU A 105 5.24 7.24 12.86
C GLU A 105 6.71 7.38 12.46
N ASN A 106 7.60 7.67 13.42
CA ASN A 106 9.05 7.79 13.15
C ASN A 106 9.69 6.44 12.82
N GLY A 107 9.22 5.37 13.45
CA GLY A 107 9.63 4.00 13.19
C GLY A 107 8.98 3.38 11.95
N GLY A 108 8.19 4.16 11.20
CA GLY A 108 7.51 3.69 9.98
C GLY A 108 6.59 2.51 10.25
N TYR A 109 5.99 2.44 11.45
CA TYR A 109 5.11 1.36 11.88
C TYR A 109 5.68 -0.06 11.65
N HIS A 110 6.99 -0.24 11.44
CA HIS A 110 7.57 -1.52 11.00
C HIS A 110 7.38 -2.66 12.00
N THR A 111 7.20 -2.33 13.28
CA THR A 111 6.95 -3.30 14.36
C THR A 111 5.50 -3.29 14.84
N ALA A 112 4.64 -2.46 14.24
CA ALA A 112 3.23 -2.41 14.60
C ALA A 112 2.53 -3.69 14.13
N SER A 113 1.61 -4.21 14.94
CA SER A 113 0.77 -5.32 14.51
C SER A 113 -0.19 -4.86 13.43
N LEU A 114 -0.67 -5.79 12.59
CA LEU A 114 -1.72 -5.48 11.62
C LEU A 114 -2.98 -4.91 12.30
N THR A 115 -3.32 -5.42 13.49
CA THR A 115 -4.39 -4.86 14.33
C THR A 115 -4.15 -3.38 14.64
N ARG A 116 -2.92 -3.01 15.03
CA ARG A 116 -2.57 -1.61 15.29
C ARG A 116 -2.70 -0.73 14.05
N LEU A 117 -2.34 -1.23 12.87
CA LEU A 117 -2.53 -0.51 11.62
C LEU A 117 -4.02 -0.31 11.30
N SER A 118 -4.84 -1.34 11.55
CA SER A 118 -6.30 -1.25 11.42
C SER A 118 -6.88 -0.20 12.38
N ASP A 119 -6.50 -0.24 13.66
CA ASP A 119 -6.97 0.74 14.65
C ASP A 119 -6.64 2.18 14.22
N VAL A 120 -5.45 2.39 13.62
CA VAL A 120 -5.04 3.69 13.09
C VAL A 120 -5.89 4.11 11.89
N LEU A 121 -6.17 3.20 10.95
CA LEU A 121 -7.05 3.48 9.81
C LEU A 121 -8.47 3.83 10.26
N ASP A 122 -9.02 3.06 11.20
CA ASP A 122 -10.34 3.29 11.79
C ASP A 122 -10.40 4.65 12.48
N ALA A 123 -9.40 4.98 13.32
CA ALA A 123 -9.28 6.27 13.98
C ALA A 123 -9.15 7.46 13.00
N LEU A 124 -8.64 7.20 11.79
CA LEU A 124 -8.49 8.21 10.75
C LEU A 124 -9.67 8.25 9.77
N ASP A 125 -10.64 7.34 9.88
CA ASP A 125 -11.81 7.22 8.98
C ASP A 125 -11.37 6.89 7.53
N TYR A 126 -10.45 5.92 7.40
CA TYR A 126 -9.95 5.40 6.12
C TYR A 126 -10.22 3.91 5.96
N ASP A 127 -10.63 3.51 4.76
CA ASP A 127 -10.66 2.12 4.32
C ASP A 127 -9.38 1.76 3.55
N VAL A 128 -9.05 0.47 3.50
CA VAL A 128 -7.91 -0.06 2.73
C VAL A 128 -8.36 -1.18 1.79
N ASP A 129 -7.96 -1.09 0.53
CA ASP A 129 -8.04 -2.18 -0.45
C ASP A 129 -6.63 -2.72 -0.71
N LEU A 130 -6.41 -4.02 -0.43
CA LEU A 130 -5.11 -4.68 -0.58
C LEU A 130 -5.19 -5.76 -1.67
N THR A 131 -4.43 -5.56 -2.74
CA THR A 131 -4.27 -6.58 -3.80
C THR A 131 -2.92 -7.28 -3.68
N VAL A 132 -2.94 -8.60 -3.47
CA VAL A 132 -1.73 -9.45 -3.46
C VAL A 132 -1.62 -10.19 -4.79
N ARG A 133 -0.48 -10.06 -5.45
CA ARG A 133 -0.17 -10.69 -6.75
C ARG A 133 1.15 -11.46 -6.68
N PRO A 134 1.30 -12.57 -7.43
CA PRO A 134 2.60 -13.25 -7.56
C PRO A 134 3.66 -12.29 -8.13
N ALA A 135 4.86 -12.27 -7.54
CA ALA A 135 5.98 -11.44 -8.01
C ALA A 135 6.35 -11.78 -9.46
N ASP A 136 6.38 -13.08 -9.77
CA ASP A 136 6.62 -13.62 -11.10
C ASP A 136 5.29 -14.08 -11.75
N SER A 137 4.37 -13.14 -11.96
CA SER A 137 3.15 -13.43 -12.73
C SER A 137 3.38 -13.61 -14.24
N THR A 138 4.63 -13.51 -14.70
CA THR A 138 5.02 -13.68 -16.10
C THR A 138 4.56 -15.01 -16.66
N ASP A 139 4.47 -16.06 -15.85
CA ASP A 139 4.22 -17.39 -16.38
C ASP A 139 2.77 -17.85 -16.29
N VAL A 140 1.92 -17.46 -15.34
CA VAL A 140 0.53 -18.01 -15.35
C VAL A 140 -0.29 -17.52 -16.53
N ALA A 141 -0.28 -16.23 -16.87
CA ALA A 141 -1.04 -15.71 -18.01
C ALA A 141 -0.43 -16.15 -19.36
N LYS A 142 0.90 -16.19 -19.47
CA LYS A 142 1.60 -16.68 -20.67
C LYS A 142 1.49 -18.20 -20.84
N LEU A 143 1.56 -18.97 -19.76
CA LEU A 143 1.32 -20.42 -19.76
C LEU A 143 -0.14 -20.71 -20.07
N TRP A 144 -1.08 -19.88 -19.61
CA TRP A 144 -2.49 -20.02 -19.97
C TRP A 144 -2.69 -19.74 -21.46
N LEU A 145 -2.14 -18.64 -21.99
CA LEU A 145 -2.14 -18.33 -23.43
C LEU A 145 -1.45 -19.39 -24.30
N ALA A 146 -0.33 -19.96 -23.83
CA ALA A 146 0.41 -21.02 -24.52
C ALA A 146 -0.31 -22.38 -24.44
N ALA A 147 -0.96 -22.69 -23.32
CA ALA A 147 -1.82 -23.85 -23.18
C ALA A 147 -3.09 -23.72 -24.04
N GLU A 148 -3.67 -22.53 -24.13
CA GLU A 148 -4.83 -22.22 -24.98
C GLU A 148 -4.53 -22.41 -26.48
N ASP A 149 -3.34 -21.98 -26.93
CA ASP A 149 -2.89 -22.19 -28.32
C ASP A 149 -2.65 -23.69 -28.62
N SER A 150 -2.19 -24.44 -27.60
CA SER A 150 -1.94 -25.88 -27.69
C SER A 150 -3.21 -26.74 -27.59
N LEU A 151 -4.29 -26.22 -26.98
CA LEU A 151 -5.56 -26.92 -26.76
C LEU A 151 -6.61 -26.68 -27.87
N GLY A 152 -6.27 -25.93 -28.93
CA GLY A 152 -7.10 -25.79 -30.12
C GLY A 152 -8.49 -25.19 -29.86
N THR A 153 -8.64 -24.40 -28.80
CA THR A 153 -9.94 -23.93 -28.34
C THR A 153 -10.40 -22.73 -29.18
N THR A 154 -11.59 -22.85 -29.78
CA THR A 154 -12.15 -21.87 -30.73
C THR A 154 -12.54 -20.57 -30.03
N ALA A 155 -12.56 -19.44 -30.76
CA ALA A 155 -12.87 -18.11 -30.20
C ALA A 155 -14.22 -18.03 -29.44
N ASP A 156 -15.20 -18.85 -29.84
CA ASP A 156 -16.50 -18.96 -29.17
C ASP A 156 -16.43 -19.71 -27.83
N GLU A 157 -15.57 -20.73 -27.72
CA GLU A 157 -15.27 -21.42 -26.47
C GLU A 157 -14.46 -20.52 -25.52
N ARG A 158 -13.58 -19.66 -26.07
CA ARG A 158 -12.84 -18.61 -25.33
C ARG A 158 -13.79 -17.62 -24.65
N GLN A 159 -14.86 -17.20 -25.35
CA GLN A 159 -15.86 -16.28 -24.81
C GLN A 159 -16.66 -16.93 -23.66
N ARG A 160 -16.96 -18.23 -23.74
CA ARG A 160 -17.71 -18.97 -22.70
C ARG A 160 -16.90 -19.21 -21.43
N LEU A 161 -15.64 -19.64 -21.54
CA LEU A 161 -14.76 -19.90 -20.39
C LEU A 161 -14.42 -18.61 -19.62
N ARG A 162 -14.21 -17.49 -20.32
CA ARG A 162 -13.91 -16.19 -19.70
C ARG A 162 -15.06 -15.64 -18.85
N VAL A 163 -16.31 -15.93 -19.22
CA VAL A 163 -17.50 -15.55 -18.45
C VAL A 163 -17.67 -16.44 -17.21
N GLN A 164 -17.28 -17.71 -17.30
CA GLN A 164 -17.45 -18.68 -16.21
C GLN A 164 -16.47 -18.46 -15.05
N VAL A 165 -15.21 -18.13 -15.35
CA VAL A 165 -14.18 -17.85 -14.32
C VAL A 165 -14.45 -16.52 -13.59
N VAL A 166 -14.88 -15.48 -14.30
CA VAL A 166 -15.25 -14.19 -13.68
C VAL A 166 -16.54 -14.31 -12.85
N GLY A 167 -17.45 -15.20 -13.25
CA GLY A 167 -18.68 -15.51 -12.49
C GLY A 167 -18.42 -16.28 -11.19
N GLU A 168 -17.55 -17.29 -11.19
CA GLU A 168 -17.26 -18.09 -9.99
C GLU A 168 -16.43 -17.33 -8.94
N VAL A 169 -15.52 -16.44 -9.37
CA VAL A 169 -14.77 -15.57 -8.44
C VAL A 169 -15.73 -14.63 -7.71
N ARG A 170 -16.74 -14.09 -8.40
CA ARG A 170 -17.75 -13.20 -7.79
C ARG A 170 -18.70 -13.95 -6.85
N GLN A 171 -19.07 -15.20 -7.17
CA GLN A 171 -19.97 -16.00 -6.33
C GLN A 171 -19.30 -16.55 -5.06
N ARG A 172 -17.99 -16.82 -5.06
CA ARG A 172 -17.27 -17.14 -3.81
C ARG A 172 -17.13 -15.93 -2.89
N SER A 173 -16.93 -14.73 -3.44
CA SER A 173 -16.89 -13.51 -2.62
C SER A 173 -18.23 -13.19 -1.95
N SER A 174 -19.38 -13.53 -2.57
CA SER A 174 -20.69 -13.40 -1.94
C SER A 174 -21.05 -14.54 -0.98
N ALA A 175 -20.48 -15.74 -1.14
CA ALA A 175 -20.78 -16.88 -0.26
C ALA A 175 -20.02 -16.84 1.08
N THR A 176 -18.85 -16.18 1.13
CA THR A 176 -18.08 -16.08 2.39
C THR A 176 -18.61 -15.01 3.35
N THR A 177 -19.53 -14.14 2.90
CA THR A 177 -20.10 -13.06 3.73
C THR A 177 -21.43 -13.46 4.41
N ASP A 178 -22.03 -14.61 4.07
CA ASP A 178 -23.32 -15.04 4.65
C ASP A 178 -23.28 -16.46 5.25
N SER A 179 -22.30 -16.72 6.11
CA SER A 179 -22.31 -17.93 6.96
C SER A 179 -21.91 -17.63 8.40
N SER A 180 -22.54 -16.62 9.00
CA SER A 180 -22.75 -16.58 10.44
C SER A 180 -24.25 -16.63 10.70
N THR A 181 -24.80 -17.84 10.85
CA THR A 181 -25.63 -18.30 11.98
C THR A 181 -26.09 -19.72 11.69
N SER A 182 -26.03 -20.60 12.70
CA SER A 182 -26.69 -21.92 12.79
C SER A 182 -25.85 -23.16 12.42
N GLY A 183 -25.01 -23.55 13.39
CA GLY A 183 -25.07 -24.87 14.02
C GLY A 183 -24.78 -26.11 13.17
N LEU A 184 -23.62 -26.73 13.37
CA LEU A 184 -23.51 -28.18 13.22
C LEU A 184 -22.51 -28.78 14.22
N ARG A 185 -23.04 -29.71 15.01
CA ARG A 185 -22.33 -30.50 16.03
C ARG A 185 -21.24 -31.35 15.40
N LEU A 186 -19.99 -31.19 15.85
CA LEU A 186 -18.93 -32.16 15.59
C LEU A 186 -19.16 -33.40 16.44
N ARG A 187 -19.64 -34.48 15.82
CA ARG A 187 -19.49 -35.84 16.37
C ARG A 187 -18.11 -36.36 15.98
N SER A 188 -17.28 -36.59 16.98
CA SER A 188 -16.02 -37.33 16.86
C SER A 188 -16.29 -38.79 16.48
N GLN A 189 -15.74 -39.26 15.37
CA GLN A 189 -15.45 -40.68 15.16
C GLN A 189 -13.94 -40.82 14.94
N ARG A 190 -13.31 -41.52 15.89
CA ARG A 190 -11.96 -42.07 15.79
C ARG A 190 -11.97 -43.14 14.70
N ALA A 191 -11.07 -43.03 13.74
CA ALA A 191 -10.67 -44.15 12.90
C ALA A 191 -9.29 -44.63 13.39
N ASP A 192 -9.24 -45.86 13.89
CA ASP A 192 -8.02 -46.54 14.29
C ASP A 192 -7.15 -46.82 13.06
N PHE A 193 -5.91 -46.33 13.06
CA PHE A 193 -4.88 -46.67 12.08
C PHE A 193 -3.91 -47.65 12.74
N LYS A 194 -3.98 -48.93 12.33
CA LYS A 194 -2.99 -49.96 12.69
C LYS A 194 -1.79 -49.85 11.74
N VAL A 195 -0.60 -49.77 12.32
CA VAL A 195 0.69 -49.92 11.62
C VAL A 195 1.21 -51.30 11.99
N ASP A 196 1.36 -52.18 11.00
CA ASP A 196 2.09 -53.44 11.16
C ASP A 196 3.57 -53.22 10.79
N ALA A 197 4.45 -53.88 11.56
CA ALA A 197 5.90 -53.75 11.55
C ALA A 197 6.60 -54.52 10.41
#